data_AF-A0A2W4TRP5-F1
#
_entry.id   AF-A0A2W4TRP5-F1
#
_cell.length_a   1.000
_cell.length_b   1.000
_cell.length_c   1.000
_cell.angle_alpha   90.00
_cell.angle_beta   90.00
_cell.angle_gamma   90.00
#
_symmetry.space_group_name_H-M   'P 1'
#
loop_
_entity.id
_entity.type
_entity.pdbx_description
1 polymer ?
#
loop_
_entity_poly.entity_id
_entity_poly.type
_entity_poly.pdbx_seq_one_letter_code
_entity_poly.pdbx_strand_id
1 'polypeptide(L)'
;MAQFCQSTGLKVQLIYYPPYHSKYNPIERCWAALENYWNGTMLNTIESALQWAAKMTWNGFEPLVHLVEGNYPKTIKVPKDELALYEQQWQRSEQLPKWDITIVPT
;
A
#
# COMPACT_ATOMS: atom_id res chain seq x y z
N MET A 1 5.30 9.64 0.14
CA MET A 1 6.44 8.94 0.78
C MET A 1 7.62 9.86 1.05
N ALA A 2 8.11 10.63 0.07
CA ALA A 2 9.21 11.59 0.28
C ALA A 2 8.94 12.53 1.47
N GLN A 3 7.79 13.23 1.48
CA GLN A 3 7.38 14.07 2.61
C GLN A 3 7.32 13.32 3.95
N PHE A 4 6.87 12.07 3.96
CA PHE A 4 6.85 11.23 5.18
C PHE A 4 8.26 10.99 5.70
N CYS A 5 9.19 10.62 4.83
CA CYS A 5 10.60 10.42 5.19
C CYS A 5 11.19 11.69 5.78
N GLN A 6 10.93 12.85 5.15
CA GLN A 6 11.38 14.16 5.65
C GLN A 6 10.81 14.47 7.04
N SER A 7 9.51 14.29 7.24
CA SER A 7 8.85 14.60 8.52
C SER A 7 9.27 13.67 9.67
N THR A 8 9.68 12.45 9.37
CA THR A 8 10.01 11.42 10.36
C THR A 8 11.50 11.22 10.56
N GLY A 9 12.34 11.71 9.66
CA GLY A 9 13.77 11.41 9.61
C GLY A 9 14.06 9.93 9.27
N LEU A 10 13.07 9.18 8.81
CA LEU A 10 13.23 7.76 8.48
C LEU A 10 13.75 7.58 7.05
N LYS A 11 14.78 6.76 6.91
CA LYS A 11 15.20 6.21 5.62
C LYS A 11 14.25 5.06 5.24
N VAL A 12 13.65 5.14 4.06
CA VAL A 12 12.68 4.13 3.58
C VAL A 12 13.17 3.53 2.27
N GLN A 13 13.25 2.21 2.22
CA GLN A 13 13.49 1.47 0.99
C GLN A 13 12.17 0.97 0.42
N LEU A 14 11.88 1.32 -0.82
CA LEU A 14 10.69 0.93 -1.58
C LEU A 14 11.11 -0.07 -2.66
N ILE A 15 10.76 -1.34 -2.45
CA ILE A 15 10.96 -2.41 -3.43
C ILE A 15 9.60 -2.79 -4.01
N TYR A 16 9.40 -2.50 -5.29
CA TYR A 16 8.21 -2.83 -6.03
C TYR A 16 8.36 -4.18 -6.73
N TYR A 17 7.31 -5.01 -6.66
CA TYR A 17 7.25 -6.21 -7.51
C TYR A 17 7.09 -5.80 -8.98
N PRO A 18 7.87 -6.39 -9.91
CA PRO A 18 7.66 -6.21 -11.34
C PRO A 18 6.26 -6.68 -11.78
N PRO A 19 5.78 -6.27 -12.97
CA PRO A 19 4.55 -6.76 -13.54
C PRO A 19 4.48 -8.29 -13.54
N TYR A 20 3.27 -8.85 -13.37
CA TYR A 20 3.01 -10.29 -13.35
C TYR A 20 3.60 -11.07 -12.15
N HIS A 21 4.06 -10.38 -11.10
CA HIS A 21 4.60 -11.01 -9.88
C HIS A 21 3.69 -10.87 -8.65
N SER A 22 2.42 -10.45 -8.82
CA SER A 22 1.48 -10.26 -7.70
C SER A 22 1.30 -11.51 -6.84
N LYS A 23 1.38 -12.72 -7.41
CA LYS A 23 1.34 -14.00 -6.67
C LYS A 23 2.34 -14.08 -5.49
N TYR A 24 3.46 -13.37 -5.59
CA TYR A 24 4.49 -13.36 -4.55
C TYR A 24 4.28 -12.26 -3.50
N ASN A 25 3.43 -11.27 -3.77
CA ASN A 25 3.15 -10.19 -2.86
C ASN A 25 2.39 -10.72 -1.63
N PRO A 26 2.94 -10.60 -0.41
CA PRO A 26 2.30 -11.10 0.81
C PRO A 26 0.89 -10.56 1.04
N ILE A 27 0.58 -9.36 0.54
CA ILE A 27 -0.75 -8.76 0.72
C ILE A 27 -1.86 -9.57 0.03
N GLU A 28 -1.55 -10.23 -1.09
CA GLU A 28 -2.53 -11.07 -1.80
C GLU A 28 -3.00 -12.25 -0.94
N ARG A 29 -2.14 -12.76 -0.05
CA ARG A 29 -2.51 -13.83 0.88
C ARG A 29 -3.45 -13.33 1.98
N CYS A 30 -3.27 -12.09 2.44
CA CYS A 30 -4.20 -11.45 3.36
C CYS A 30 -5.58 -11.30 2.72
N TRP A 31 -5.63 -10.87 1.46
CA TRP A 31 -6.88 -10.77 0.71
C TRP A 31 -7.57 -12.12 0.52
N ALA A 32 -6.82 -13.17 0.18
CA ALA A 32 -7.37 -14.52 0.09
C ALA A 32 -7.94 -15.02 1.44
N ALA A 33 -7.30 -14.68 2.57
CA ALA A 33 -7.81 -15.03 3.89
C ALA A 33 -9.12 -14.27 4.21
N LEU A 34 -9.19 -12.98 3.90
CA LEU A 34 -10.42 -12.19 4.05
C LEU A 34 -11.54 -12.76 3.17
N GLU A 35 -11.23 -13.08 1.91
CA GLU A 35 -12.17 -13.64 0.94
C GLU A 35 -12.79 -14.95 1.46
N ASN A 36 -11.95 -15.82 2.04
CA ASN A 36 -12.42 -17.05 2.66
C ASN A 36 -13.24 -16.80 3.94
N TYR A 37 -12.83 -15.82 4.76
CA TYR A 37 -13.46 -15.55 6.05
C TYR A 37 -14.93 -15.12 5.92
N TRP A 38 -15.22 -14.22 5.00
CA TRP A 38 -16.58 -13.73 4.76
C TRP A 38 -17.31 -14.48 3.65
N ASN A 39 -16.77 -15.63 3.20
CA ASN A 39 -17.40 -16.43 2.14
C ASN A 39 -18.79 -16.91 2.59
N GLY A 40 -19.80 -16.70 1.74
CA GLY A 40 -21.20 -17.03 2.05
C GLY A 40 -21.92 -16.02 2.96
N THR A 41 -21.25 -14.94 3.37
CA THR A 41 -21.87 -13.86 4.16
C THR A 41 -22.50 -12.80 3.25
N MET A 42 -23.55 -12.14 3.73
CA MET A 42 -24.20 -11.06 3.00
C MET A 42 -23.59 -9.70 3.39
N LEU A 43 -22.77 -9.14 2.50
CA LEU A 43 -22.11 -7.84 2.66
C LEU A 43 -22.93 -6.71 2.01
N ASN A 44 -24.17 -6.54 2.47
CA ASN A 44 -25.12 -5.60 1.88
C ASN A 44 -24.97 -4.14 2.36
N THR A 45 -24.20 -3.92 3.43
CA THR A 45 -23.96 -2.59 4.00
C THR A 45 -22.47 -2.38 4.23
N ILE A 46 -22.07 -1.11 4.31
CA ILE A 46 -20.69 -0.73 4.63
C ILE A 46 -20.35 -1.23 6.03
N GLU A 47 -21.28 -1.08 6.97
CA GLU A 47 -21.15 -1.52 8.36
C GLU A 47 -20.90 -3.03 8.44
N SER A 48 -21.67 -3.84 7.70
CA SER A 48 -21.46 -5.28 7.63
C SER A 48 -20.06 -5.61 7.09
N ALA A 49 -19.65 -4.98 5.99
CA ALA A 49 -18.33 -5.21 5.39
C ALA A 49 -17.18 -4.84 6.36
N LEU A 50 -17.29 -3.71 7.05
CA LEU A 50 -16.31 -3.27 8.04
C LEU A 50 -16.23 -4.22 9.23
N GLN A 51 -17.37 -4.69 9.75
CA GLN A 51 -17.39 -5.63 10.87
C GLN A 51 -16.78 -6.98 10.52
N TRP A 52 -17.06 -7.51 9.33
CA TRP A 52 -16.43 -8.74 8.86
C TRP A 52 -14.94 -8.55 8.63
N ALA A 53 -14.53 -7.47 7.96
CA ALA A 53 -13.13 -7.16 7.76
C ALA A 53 -12.37 -6.98 9.08
N ALA A 54 -12.96 -6.35 10.11
CA ALA A 54 -12.32 -6.12 11.39
C ALA A 54 -12.19 -7.39 12.26
N LYS A 55 -13.05 -8.39 12.04
CA LYS A 55 -13.08 -9.64 12.83
C LYS A 55 -12.30 -10.79 12.21
N MET A 56 -11.78 -10.64 10.99
CA MET A 56 -10.89 -11.66 10.44
C MET A 56 -9.61 -11.74 11.28
N THR A 57 -8.91 -12.87 11.20
CA THR A 57 -7.57 -13.00 11.76
C THR A 57 -6.56 -13.23 10.65
N TRP A 58 -5.49 -12.43 10.63
CA TRP A 58 -4.37 -12.60 9.70
C TRP A 58 -3.06 -12.71 10.47
N ASN A 59 -2.34 -13.83 10.30
CA ASN A 59 -1.10 -14.14 11.05
C ASN A 59 -1.23 -14.01 12.59
N GLY A 60 -2.41 -14.33 13.13
CA GLY A 60 -2.69 -14.24 14.57
C GLY A 60 -3.09 -12.85 15.07
N PHE A 61 -3.25 -11.87 14.17
CA PHE A 61 -3.66 -10.51 14.52
C PHE A 61 -5.01 -10.16 13.90
N GLU A 62 -5.83 -9.43 14.65
CA GLU A 62 -7.01 -8.76 14.13
C GLU A 62 -6.57 -7.48 13.38
N PRO A 63 -7.11 -7.21 12.18
CA PRO A 63 -6.73 -6.04 11.41
C PRO A 63 -7.36 -4.77 11.98
N LEU A 64 -6.63 -3.66 11.86
CA LEU A 64 -7.19 -2.33 12.05
C LEU A 64 -7.87 -1.89 10.76
N VAL A 65 -9.18 -1.63 10.82
CA VAL A 65 -9.99 -1.28 9.65
C VAL A 65 -10.58 0.11 9.82
N HIS A 66 -10.40 0.95 8.79
CA HIS A 66 -10.95 2.30 8.73
C HIS A 66 -11.73 2.50 7.43
N LEU A 67 -12.91 3.10 7.54
CA LEU A 67 -13.64 3.57 6.37
C LEU A 67 -12.99 4.86 5.86
N VAL A 68 -12.62 4.88 4.58
CA VAL A 68 -12.21 6.11 3.91
C VAL A 68 -13.43 6.66 3.18
N GLU A 69 -13.99 7.74 3.72
CA GLU A 69 -15.13 8.42 3.13
C GLU A 69 -14.68 9.41 2.04
N GLY A 70 -15.57 9.63 1.06
CA GLY A 70 -15.34 10.56 -0.04
C GLY A 70 -14.90 9.90 -1.34
N ASN A 71 -14.70 10.73 -2.36
CA ASN A 71 -14.28 10.26 -3.67
C ASN A 71 -12.77 10.08 -3.68
N TYR A 72 -12.31 8.88 -4.02
CA TYR A 72 -10.90 8.64 -4.32
C TYR A 72 -10.63 9.04 -5.78
N PRO A 73 -10.01 10.22 -6.05
CA PRO A 73 -9.73 10.65 -7.40
C PRO A 73 -8.81 9.64 -8.11
N LYS A 74 -9.33 9.02 -9.17
CA LYS A 74 -8.56 8.10 -10.01
C LYS A 74 -7.79 8.91 -11.05
N THR A 75 -6.67 8.37 -11.52
CA THR A 75 -5.87 8.95 -12.61
C THR A 75 -5.20 10.28 -12.28
N ILE A 76 -4.89 10.53 -11.00
CA ILE A 76 -3.99 11.64 -10.65
C ILE A 76 -2.59 11.32 -11.19
N LYS A 77 -2.08 12.18 -12.07
CA LYS A 77 -0.68 12.19 -12.49
C LYS A 77 -0.01 13.41 -11.86
N VAL A 78 1.09 13.19 -11.15
CA VAL A 78 1.91 14.28 -10.63
C VAL A 78 2.61 14.95 -11.81
N PRO A 79 2.54 16.29 -11.95
CA PRO A 79 3.30 17.03 -12.95
C PRO A 79 4.80 16.75 -12.84
N LYS A 80 5.51 16.77 -13.97
CA LYS A 80 6.95 16.42 -14.01
C LYS A 80 7.79 17.35 -13.12
N ASP A 81 7.49 18.65 -13.13
CA ASP A 81 8.26 19.65 -12.38
C ASP A 81 8.10 19.46 -10.87
N GLU A 82 6.89 19.14 -10.42
CA GLU A 82 6.63 18.81 -9.01
C GLU A 82 7.31 17.51 -8.60
N LEU A 83 7.29 16.50 -9.48
CA LEU A 83 7.92 15.21 -9.21
C LEU A 83 9.45 15.33 -9.11
N ALA A 84 10.06 16.15 -9.97
CA ALA A 84 11.51 16.34 -10.05
C ALA A 84 12.11 16.82 -8.71
N LEU A 85 11.38 17.62 -7.94
CA LEU A 85 11.79 18.05 -6.59
C LEU A 85 11.98 16.84 -5.65
N TYR A 86 11.08 15.86 -5.73
CA TYR A 86 11.13 14.67 -4.87
C TYR A 86 12.11 13.62 -5.41
N GLU A 87 12.30 13.52 -6.73
CA GLU A 87 13.23 12.57 -7.35
C GLU A 87 14.69 12.80 -6.92
N GLN A 88 15.07 14.01 -6.53
CA GLN A 88 16.41 14.32 -6.01
C GLN A 88 16.76 13.50 -4.75
N GLN A 89 15.74 13.06 -3.99
CA GLN A 89 15.90 12.28 -2.76
C GLN A 89 15.94 10.77 -3.03
N TRP A 90 15.71 10.35 -4.28
CA TRP A 90 15.58 8.95 -4.64
C TRP A 90 16.93 8.37 -5.05
N GLN A 91 17.47 7.51 -4.20
CA GLN A 91 18.63 6.68 -4.49
C GLN A 91 18.15 5.38 -5.14
N ARG A 92 18.30 5.28 -6.45
CA ARG A 92 17.94 4.08 -7.20
C ARG A 92 19.01 3.00 -7.04
N SER A 93 18.58 1.76 -6.89
CA SER A 93 19.46 0.59 -6.90
C SER A 93 20.18 0.44 -8.24
N GLU A 94 21.46 0.05 -8.21
CA GLU A 94 22.23 -0.26 -9.42
C GLU A 94 21.69 -1.51 -10.14
N GLN A 95 21.22 -2.49 -9.37
CA GLN A 95 20.74 -3.76 -9.90
C GLN A 95 19.29 -3.68 -10.38
N LEU A 96 18.44 -2.94 -9.67
CA LEU A 96 17.00 -2.83 -9.93
C LEU A 96 16.53 -1.37 -9.98
N PRO A 97 17.08 -0.51 -10.85
CA PRO A 97 16.84 0.92 -10.82
C PRO A 97 15.38 1.33 -11.01
N LYS A 98 14.57 0.48 -11.65
CA LYS A 98 13.14 0.72 -11.87
C LYS A 98 12.27 0.34 -10.66
N TRP A 99 12.73 -0.57 -9.82
CA TRP A 99 11.89 -1.26 -8.84
C TRP A 99 12.36 -1.06 -7.41
N ASP A 100 13.63 -0.76 -7.20
CA ASP A 100 14.24 -0.56 -5.88
C ASP A 100 14.74 0.87 -5.76
N ILE A 101 14.05 1.62 -4.90
CA ILE A 101 14.29 3.04 -4.64
C ILE A 101 14.42 3.23 -3.14
N THR A 102 15.54 3.78 -2.72
CA THR A 102 15.73 4.23 -1.34
C THR A 102 15.50 5.74 -1.27
N ILE A 103 14.59 6.16 -0.40
CA ILE A 103 14.38 7.57 -0.09
C ILE A 103 15.14 7.88 1.19
N VAL A 104 16.07 8.83 1.11
CA VAL A 104 16.85 9.29 2.26
C VAL A 104 16.34 10.69 2.65
N PRO A 105 15.96 10.90 3.92
CA PRO A 105 15.60 12.23 4.40
C PRO A 105 16.79 13.19 4.25
N THR A 106 16.50 14.46 4.01
CA THR A 106 17.52 15.48 3.70
C THR A 106 17.80 16.32 4.93
#